data_AF-A0A109LUP1-F1
#
_entry.id   AF-A0A109LUP1-F1
#
_cell.length_a   1.000
_cell.length_b   1.000
_cell.length_c   1.000
_cell.angle_alpha   90.00
_cell.angle_beta   90.00
_cell.angle_gamma   90.00
#
_symmetry.space_group_name_H-M   'P 1'
#
loop_
_entity.id
_entity.type
_entity.pdbx_description
1 polymer ?
#
loop_
_entity_poly.entity_id
_entity_poly.type
_entity_poly.pdbx_seq_one_letter_code
_entity_poly.pdbx_strand_id
1 'polypeptide(L)'
;MSIAQIVLSDLHLGARDSLLTHVNASGEIAEGPSEVLSAFANGLRETLGDGEKPQLVLLGDALDLGLSPFGDVSQSFLQLVDAFFPEDGRELFRRDIVYIAGNHDHHLWRMAQDHQFVMALQSGRIPRDIEQITPIMGQPTIGCRLMESLLAHRPHMAGATVRIAYPNWGLADAATGRAVIMHHGHYLDGMYRALSTLRGFLEDSEARPATMEQLEAENGPWIDFLWSDLGSAGDMGDEAGSLYATMLSAGASHDFAESIARRATGGLNSKLGINPKMQLKYGITLDNLIRAGVDLSAGRAAERQRDGYGHVLGEEEVEDIGWYLSTPVASQLHDELGELPRELNFVFGHTHKPFQDELTVDGFELPVGVFNTGGWVLDEPTLMPVQGCAAMLVSDDLEVASLRLFNDPTDGTMAPVRVEGSGRVSRLAEEAGAAVDNAASHWGDFSRTVHARIVEEADKRVRRMLDRSNEGHREAAE
;
A
#
# COMPACT_ATOMS: atom_id res chain seq x y z
N MET A 1 17.30 -0.72 -23.58
CA MET A 1 16.43 -0.64 -22.40
C MET A 1 16.39 -1.98 -21.71
N SER A 2 17.01 -2.08 -20.54
CA SER A 2 16.85 -3.25 -19.66
C SER A 2 16.05 -2.84 -18.43
N ILE A 3 14.76 -3.17 -18.43
CA ILE A 3 13.89 -3.06 -17.24
C ILE A 3 13.87 -4.45 -16.63
N ALA A 4 14.46 -4.58 -15.45
CA ALA A 4 14.63 -5.84 -14.74
C ALA A 4 13.42 -6.15 -13.84
N GLN A 5 12.84 -5.11 -13.23
CA GLN A 5 11.63 -5.19 -12.42
C GLN A 5 10.66 -4.05 -12.75
N ILE A 6 9.37 -4.35 -12.62
CA ILE A 6 8.30 -3.35 -12.54
C ILE A 6 7.60 -3.52 -11.21
N VAL A 7 7.54 -2.43 -10.44
CA VAL A 7 6.98 -2.39 -9.10
C VAL A 7 5.64 -1.68 -9.15
N LEU A 8 4.60 -2.34 -8.64
CA LEU A 8 3.24 -1.83 -8.54
C LEU A 8 2.78 -1.93 -7.09
N SER A 9 2.05 -0.93 -6.58
CA SER A 9 1.48 -0.90 -5.23
C SER A 9 0.04 -0.38 -5.29
N ASP A 10 -0.69 -0.49 -4.17
CA ASP A 10 -1.99 0.15 -3.95
C ASP A 10 -2.99 -0.14 -5.08
N LEU A 11 -2.99 -1.39 -5.57
CA LEU A 11 -3.92 -1.84 -6.61
C LEU A 11 -5.32 -2.06 -6.04
N HIS A 12 -5.40 -2.47 -4.76
CA HIS A 12 -6.61 -2.84 -4.04
C HIS A 12 -7.56 -3.72 -4.85
N LEU A 13 -7.02 -4.80 -5.44
CA LEU A 13 -7.85 -5.74 -6.22
C LEU A 13 -8.92 -6.35 -5.31
N GLY A 14 -10.17 -6.22 -5.71
CA GLY A 14 -11.36 -6.58 -4.92
C GLY A 14 -12.16 -5.36 -4.47
N ALA A 15 -11.51 -4.22 -4.26
CA ALA A 15 -12.19 -2.98 -3.92
C ALA A 15 -12.99 -2.47 -5.13
N ARG A 16 -14.25 -2.07 -4.90
CA ARG A 16 -15.18 -1.62 -5.96
C ARG A 16 -14.84 -0.25 -6.52
N ASP A 17 -14.08 0.53 -5.78
CA ASP A 17 -13.56 1.85 -6.13
C ASP A 17 -12.11 1.83 -6.63
N SER A 18 -11.46 0.67 -6.70
CA SER A 18 -10.25 0.49 -7.49
C SER A 18 -10.58 0.59 -8.98
N LEU A 19 -9.79 1.37 -9.69
CA LEU A 19 -9.87 1.51 -11.15
C LEU A 19 -9.55 0.22 -11.89
N LEU A 20 -8.84 -0.72 -11.25
CA LEU A 20 -8.40 -1.98 -11.87
C LEU A 20 -9.44 -3.10 -11.70
N THR A 21 -10.24 -3.06 -10.64
CA THR A 21 -11.26 -4.06 -10.36
C THR A 21 -12.41 -3.97 -11.37
N HIS A 22 -12.68 -5.06 -12.10
CA HIS A 22 -13.82 -5.14 -13.00
C HIS A 22 -15.07 -5.53 -12.22
N VAL A 23 -16.03 -4.60 -12.13
CA VAL A 23 -17.34 -4.79 -11.50
C VAL A 23 -18.43 -4.75 -12.58
N ASN A 24 -19.35 -5.72 -12.54
CA ASN A 24 -20.46 -5.79 -13.48
C ASN A 24 -21.61 -4.82 -13.10
N ALA A 25 -22.68 -4.80 -13.91
CA ALA A 25 -23.83 -3.93 -13.66
C ALA A 25 -24.61 -4.24 -12.36
N SER A 26 -24.49 -5.45 -11.81
CA SER A 26 -25.07 -5.84 -10.51
C SER A 26 -24.20 -5.46 -9.31
N GLY A 27 -22.98 -4.93 -9.52
CA GLY A 27 -22.06 -4.58 -8.43
C GLY A 27 -21.21 -5.75 -7.93
N GLU A 28 -21.20 -6.86 -8.66
CA GLU A 28 -20.40 -8.05 -8.38
C GLU A 28 -19.10 -8.03 -9.19
N ILE A 29 -18.06 -8.70 -8.70
CA ILE A 29 -16.81 -8.86 -9.44
C ILE A 29 -17.09 -9.65 -10.72
N ALA A 30 -16.73 -9.07 -11.86
CA ALA A 30 -16.98 -9.62 -13.18
C ALA A 30 -15.91 -10.65 -13.58
N GLU A 31 -16.18 -11.41 -14.65
CA GLU A 31 -15.15 -12.21 -15.30
C GLU A 31 -14.27 -11.35 -16.20
N GLY A 32 -12.97 -11.66 -16.22
CA GLY A 32 -11.99 -11.01 -17.09
C GLY A 32 -11.58 -9.60 -16.66
N PRO A 33 -10.48 -9.07 -17.23
CA PRO A 33 -9.92 -7.79 -16.84
C PRO A 33 -10.83 -6.60 -17.16
N SER A 34 -10.73 -5.55 -16.34
CA SER A 34 -11.38 -4.27 -16.62
C SER A 34 -10.78 -3.62 -17.87
N GLU A 35 -11.49 -2.65 -18.45
CA GLU A 35 -10.98 -1.88 -19.58
C GLU A 35 -9.69 -1.12 -19.22
N VAL A 36 -9.63 -0.57 -18.00
CA VAL A 36 -8.43 0.13 -17.48
C VAL A 36 -7.25 -0.83 -17.37
N LEU A 37 -7.44 -1.98 -16.72
CA LEU A 37 -6.40 -2.99 -16.55
C LEU A 37 -5.91 -3.54 -17.90
N SER A 38 -6.82 -3.77 -18.84
CA SER A 38 -6.49 -4.22 -20.20
C SER A 38 -5.68 -3.17 -20.96
N ALA A 39 -6.08 -1.89 -20.90
CA ALA A 39 -5.36 -0.80 -21.54
C ALA A 39 -3.99 -0.57 -20.91
N PHE A 40 -3.88 -0.71 -19.59
CA PHE A 40 -2.61 -0.63 -18.86
C PHE A 40 -1.65 -1.75 -19.30
N ALA A 41 -2.14 -2.99 -19.31
CA ALA A 41 -1.36 -4.14 -19.76
C ALA A 41 -0.90 -3.97 -21.22
N ASN A 42 -1.74 -3.39 -22.07
CA ASN A 42 -1.38 -3.10 -23.46
C ASN A 42 -0.31 -2.00 -23.58
N GLY A 43 -0.42 -0.91 -22.83
CA GLY A 43 0.60 0.16 -22.79
C GLY A 43 1.96 -0.37 -22.35
N LEU A 44 1.99 -1.20 -21.30
CA LEU A 44 3.22 -1.86 -20.85
C LEU A 44 3.78 -2.80 -21.92
N ARG A 45 2.92 -3.61 -22.55
CA ARG A 45 3.32 -4.55 -23.61
C ARG A 45 4.04 -3.83 -24.73
N GLU A 46 3.50 -2.73 -25.21
CA GLU A 46 4.08 -1.96 -26.31
C GLU A 46 5.34 -1.18 -25.89
N THR A 47 5.40 -0.73 -24.64
CA THR A 47 6.61 -0.09 -24.08
C THR A 47 7.77 -1.08 -23.96
N LEU A 48 7.51 -2.30 -23.50
CA LEU A 48 8.54 -3.32 -23.30
C LEU A 48 9.00 -3.98 -24.62
N GLY A 49 8.11 -4.03 -25.62
CA GLY A 49 8.41 -4.70 -26.88
C GLY A 49 8.73 -6.19 -26.70
N ASP A 50 9.57 -6.75 -27.58
CA ASP A 50 10.02 -8.15 -27.52
C ASP A 50 11.27 -8.35 -26.63
N GLY A 51 11.53 -7.43 -25.70
CA GLY A 51 12.65 -7.51 -24.77
C GLY A 51 12.54 -8.65 -23.76
N GLU A 52 13.54 -8.76 -22.90
CA GLU A 52 13.44 -9.65 -21.74
C GLU A 52 12.29 -9.21 -20.83
N LYS A 53 11.56 -10.18 -20.31
CA LYS A 53 10.40 -9.90 -19.44
C LYS A 53 10.91 -9.44 -18.07
N PRO A 54 10.45 -8.29 -17.54
CA PRO A 54 10.75 -7.90 -16.17
C PRO A 54 10.10 -8.86 -15.16
N GLN A 55 10.60 -8.88 -13.93
CA GLN A 55 9.90 -9.46 -12.79
C GLN A 55 8.83 -8.49 -12.30
N LEU A 56 7.65 -9.02 -11.99
CA LEU A 56 6.60 -8.28 -11.32
C LEU A 56 6.88 -8.25 -9.82
N VAL A 57 6.85 -7.04 -9.25
CA VAL A 57 6.91 -6.81 -7.81
C VAL A 57 5.61 -6.14 -7.38
N LEU A 58 4.87 -6.80 -6.49
CA LEU A 58 3.66 -6.27 -5.87
C LEU A 58 4.05 -5.72 -4.49
N LEU A 59 4.07 -4.40 -4.33
CA LEU A 59 4.62 -3.66 -3.21
C LEU A 59 3.52 -3.23 -2.21
N GLY A 60 2.80 -4.17 -1.65
CA GLY A 60 1.76 -3.93 -0.67
C GLY A 60 0.48 -3.35 -1.27
N ASP A 61 -0.61 -3.59 -0.55
CA ASP A 61 -1.98 -3.23 -0.90
C ASP A 61 -2.35 -3.56 -2.36
N ALA A 62 -1.76 -4.64 -2.88
CA ALA A 62 -2.12 -5.16 -4.19
C ALA A 62 -3.48 -5.87 -4.12
N LEU A 63 -3.82 -6.42 -2.95
CA LEU A 63 -5.09 -7.06 -2.67
C LEU A 63 -5.82 -6.31 -1.56
N ASP A 64 -7.14 -6.12 -1.71
CA ASP A 64 -7.96 -5.47 -0.68
C ASP A 64 -8.52 -6.50 0.33
N LEU A 65 -7.65 -7.33 0.92
CA LEU A 65 -8.08 -8.38 1.84
C LEU A 65 -8.69 -7.84 3.13
N GLY A 66 -8.34 -6.61 3.48
CA GLY A 66 -8.78 -6.00 4.72
C GLY A 66 -10.23 -5.53 4.72
N LEU A 67 -10.73 -5.09 3.57
CA LEU A 67 -12.07 -4.50 3.45
C LEU A 67 -12.99 -5.27 2.49
N SER A 68 -12.45 -6.14 1.64
CA SER A 68 -13.22 -6.87 0.64
C SER A 68 -13.28 -8.38 0.93
N PRO A 69 -14.40 -9.07 0.56
CA PRO A 69 -14.49 -10.51 0.70
C PRO A 69 -13.39 -11.26 -0.06
N PHE A 70 -12.82 -12.30 0.56
CA PHE A 70 -11.77 -13.12 -0.06
C PHE A 70 -12.13 -13.65 -1.46
N GLY A 71 -13.41 -14.00 -1.69
CA GLY A 71 -13.89 -14.44 -3.01
C GLY A 71 -13.76 -13.35 -4.08
N ASP A 72 -14.20 -12.13 -3.76
CA ASP A 72 -14.15 -10.96 -4.62
C ASP A 72 -12.68 -10.59 -4.93
N VAL A 73 -11.83 -10.57 -3.90
CA VAL A 73 -10.38 -10.33 -4.03
C VAL A 73 -9.72 -11.40 -4.89
N SER A 74 -10.04 -12.68 -4.67
CA SER A 74 -9.49 -13.80 -5.43
C SER A 74 -9.86 -13.73 -6.92
N GLN A 75 -11.12 -13.41 -7.22
CA GLN A 75 -11.57 -13.21 -8.60
C GLN A 75 -10.88 -12.01 -9.24
N SER A 76 -10.76 -10.89 -8.53
CA SER A 76 -10.07 -9.68 -9.02
C SER A 76 -8.58 -9.91 -9.25
N PHE A 77 -7.91 -10.70 -8.41
CA PHE A 77 -6.53 -11.12 -8.67
C PHE A 77 -6.41 -11.93 -9.97
N LEU A 78 -7.36 -12.83 -10.24
CA LEU A 78 -7.38 -13.58 -11.49
C LEU A 78 -7.61 -12.69 -12.73
N GLN A 79 -8.35 -11.58 -12.59
CA GLN A 79 -8.45 -10.57 -13.66
C GLN A 79 -7.07 -9.97 -13.99
N LEU A 80 -6.25 -9.65 -12.99
CA LEU A 80 -4.87 -9.19 -13.18
C LEU A 80 -4.01 -10.24 -13.87
N VAL A 81 -4.13 -11.51 -13.45
CA VAL A 81 -3.43 -12.63 -14.09
C VAL A 81 -3.82 -12.73 -15.57
N ASP A 82 -5.10 -12.61 -15.90
CA ASP A 82 -5.59 -12.71 -17.27
C ASP A 82 -5.07 -11.56 -18.16
N ALA A 83 -4.86 -10.36 -17.61
CA ALA A 83 -4.30 -9.23 -18.35
C ALA A 83 -2.77 -9.34 -18.55
N PHE A 84 -2.05 -9.74 -17.50
CA PHE A 84 -0.60 -9.74 -17.47
C PHE A 84 0.02 -11.02 -18.05
N PHE A 85 -0.67 -12.14 -17.88
CA PHE A 85 -0.28 -13.47 -18.34
C PHE A 85 -1.44 -14.09 -19.13
N PRO A 86 -1.83 -13.52 -20.29
CA PRO A 86 -2.91 -14.08 -21.10
C PRO A 86 -2.55 -15.49 -21.58
N GLU A 87 -3.55 -16.39 -21.63
CA GLU A 87 -3.37 -17.74 -22.17
C GLU A 87 -2.94 -17.69 -23.65
N ASP A 88 -3.66 -16.88 -24.43
CA ASP A 88 -3.40 -16.63 -25.84
C ASP A 88 -2.81 -15.21 -26.01
N GLY A 89 -1.50 -15.06 -25.81
CA GLY A 89 -0.84 -13.77 -26.04
C GLY A 89 0.58 -13.69 -25.52
N ARG A 90 1.15 -12.49 -25.61
CA ARG A 90 2.47 -12.19 -25.06
C ARG A 90 2.34 -11.84 -23.58
N GLU A 91 2.90 -12.67 -22.71
CA GLU A 91 3.03 -12.36 -21.28
C GLU A 91 3.92 -11.12 -21.06
N LEU A 92 3.57 -10.30 -20.08
CA LEU A 92 4.34 -9.12 -19.71
C LEU A 92 5.53 -9.44 -18.82
N PHE A 93 5.36 -10.38 -17.89
CA PHE A 93 6.30 -10.59 -16.80
C PHE A 93 6.85 -12.01 -16.79
N ARG A 94 7.97 -12.18 -16.09
CA ARG A 94 8.40 -13.51 -15.66
C ARG A 94 7.37 -14.09 -14.68
N ARG A 95 7.36 -15.42 -14.57
CA ARG A 95 6.42 -16.17 -13.72
C ARG A 95 6.92 -16.33 -12.27
N ASP A 96 8.05 -15.72 -11.93
CA ASP A 96 8.53 -15.52 -10.56
C ASP A 96 8.15 -14.11 -10.08
N ILE A 97 7.10 -14.03 -9.26
CA ILE A 97 6.54 -12.78 -8.74
C ILE A 97 7.08 -12.57 -7.32
N VAL A 98 7.48 -11.34 -7.00
CA VAL A 98 7.79 -10.93 -5.64
C VAL A 98 6.61 -10.15 -5.06
N TYR A 99 6.26 -10.47 -3.82
CA TYR A 99 5.20 -9.82 -3.07
C TYR A 99 5.77 -9.23 -1.78
N ILE A 100 5.41 -7.99 -1.48
CA ILE A 100 5.64 -7.36 -0.20
C ILE A 100 4.25 -7.03 0.32
N ALA A 101 3.92 -7.40 1.56
CA ALA A 101 2.62 -7.06 2.12
C ALA A 101 2.59 -5.61 2.63
N GLY A 102 1.46 -4.95 2.42
CA GLY A 102 1.07 -3.67 2.99
C GLY A 102 0.09 -3.88 4.15
N ASN A 103 -0.70 -2.85 4.48
CA ASN A 103 -1.66 -2.93 5.58
C ASN A 103 -2.98 -3.60 5.20
N HIS A 104 -3.49 -3.46 3.96
CA HIS A 104 -4.72 -4.13 3.51
C HIS A 104 -4.53 -5.62 3.25
N ASP A 105 -3.31 -6.05 2.93
CA ASP A 105 -2.99 -7.45 2.65
C ASP A 105 -1.95 -8.04 3.62
N HIS A 106 -1.77 -7.40 4.79
CA HIS A 106 -0.91 -7.88 5.87
C HIS A 106 -1.21 -9.33 6.28
N HIS A 107 -2.47 -9.76 6.16
CA HIS A 107 -2.89 -11.14 6.40
C HIS A 107 -2.09 -12.17 5.58
N LEU A 108 -1.62 -11.83 4.37
CA LEU A 108 -0.76 -12.71 3.58
C LEU A 108 0.57 -13.00 4.29
N TRP A 109 1.14 -12.01 4.98
CA TRP A 109 2.36 -12.19 5.76
C TRP A 109 2.11 -13.14 6.94
N ARG A 110 0.99 -12.97 7.65
CA ARG A 110 0.58 -13.88 8.73
C ARG A 110 0.39 -15.32 8.27
N MET A 111 -0.27 -15.51 7.12
CA MET A 111 -0.41 -16.84 6.52
C MET A 111 0.94 -17.46 6.16
N ALA A 112 1.89 -16.65 5.68
CA ALA A 112 3.23 -17.11 5.33
C ALA A 112 4.05 -17.50 6.58
N GLN A 113 3.97 -16.71 7.64
CA GLN A 113 4.53 -16.99 8.96
C GLN A 113 4.01 -18.32 9.53
N ASP A 114 2.69 -18.50 9.57
CA ASP A 114 2.05 -19.72 10.06
C ASP A 114 2.47 -20.94 9.22
N HIS A 115 2.50 -20.80 7.90
CA HIS A 115 2.93 -21.86 7.01
C HIS A 115 4.41 -22.24 7.24
N GLN A 116 5.30 -21.28 7.42
CA GLN A 116 6.71 -21.55 7.76
C GLN A 116 6.85 -22.28 9.09
N PHE A 117 6.10 -21.86 10.12
CA PHE A 117 6.11 -22.53 11.42
C PHE A 117 5.63 -23.98 11.30
N VAL A 118 4.52 -24.22 10.58
CA VAL A 118 4.00 -25.57 10.31
C VAL A 118 5.01 -26.42 9.54
N MET A 119 5.66 -25.87 8.51
CA MET A 119 6.72 -26.59 7.77
C MET A 119 7.91 -26.95 8.66
N ALA A 120 8.31 -26.04 9.56
CA ALA A 120 9.37 -26.32 10.52
C ALA A 120 9.00 -27.49 11.44
N LEU A 121 7.79 -27.49 12.00
CA LEU A 121 7.27 -28.59 12.82
C LEU A 121 7.25 -29.92 12.07
N GLN A 122 6.77 -29.92 10.82
CA GLN A 122 6.75 -31.11 9.96
C GLN A 122 8.16 -31.63 9.64
N SER A 123 9.16 -30.74 9.60
CA SER A 123 10.58 -31.10 9.47
C SER A 123 11.25 -31.54 10.78
N GLY A 124 10.51 -31.62 11.89
CA GLY A 124 11.03 -32.00 13.21
C GLY A 124 11.77 -30.88 13.95
N ARG A 125 11.65 -29.62 13.50
CA ARG A 125 12.19 -28.44 14.17
C ARG A 125 11.07 -27.70 14.89
N ILE A 126 11.34 -27.23 16.11
CA ILE A 126 10.41 -26.35 16.85
C ILE A 126 11.07 -24.98 16.92
N PRO A 127 10.64 -23.99 16.10
CA PRO A 127 11.10 -22.61 16.23
C PRO A 127 10.79 -22.06 17.62
N ARG A 128 11.62 -21.13 18.10
CA ARG A 128 11.35 -20.45 19.39
C ARG A 128 10.15 -19.53 19.30
N ASP A 129 10.04 -18.83 18.17
CA ASP A 129 8.98 -17.88 17.89
C ASP A 129 8.77 -17.78 16.37
N ILE A 130 7.78 -17.00 15.96
CA ILE A 130 7.50 -16.63 14.58
C ILE A 130 8.48 -15.52 14.14
N GLU A 131 9.03 -15.66 12.93
CA GLU A 131 9.88 -14.63 12.32
C GLU A 131 9.05 -13.38 12.00
N GLN A 132 9.41 -12.24 12.57
CA GLN A 132 8.68 -10.97 12.37
C GLN A 132 8.95 -10.36 11.00
N ILE A 133 10.19 -10.47 10.52
CA ILE A 133 10.65 -9.85 9.27
C ILE A 133 11.45 -10.85 8.44
N THR A 134 11.55 -10.60 7.14
CA THR A 134 12.46 -11.29 6.23
C THR A 134 13.76 -10.51 6.06
N PRO A 135 14.84 -11.15 5.55
CA PRO A 135 16.01 -10.42 5.07
C PRO A 135 15.62 -9.34 4.06
N ILE A 136 16.27 -8.17 4.14
CA ILE A 136 16.03 -7.05 3.23
C ILE A 136 16.65 -7.32 1.86
N MET A 137 17.78 -8.05 1.79
CA MET A 137 18.49 -8.28 0.53
C MET A 137 18.30 -9.69 -0.04
N GLY A 138 18.29 -9.76 -1.36
CA GLY A 138 18.35 -11.03 -2.10
C GLY A 138 16.98 -11.58 -2.48
N GLN A 139 16.95 -12.76 -3.10
CA GLN A 139 15.69 -13.35 -3.57
C GLN A 139 14.86 -13.90 -2.39
N PRO A 140 13.59 -13.46 -2.22
CA PRO A 140 12.76 -13.94 -1.12
C PRO A 140 12.53 -15.44 -1.23
N THR A 141 12.63 -16.14 -0.10
CA THR A 141 12.60 -17.61 -0.06
C THR A 141 11.27 -18.18 0.44
N ILE A 142 10.42 -17.35 1.05
CA ILE A 142 9.12 -17.78 1.59
C ILE A 142 8.09 -17.74 0.47
N GLY A 143 7.36 -18.83 0.24
CA GLY A 143 6.30 -18.88 -0.78
C GLY A 143 4.96 -18.35 -0.25
N CYS A 144 4.25 -17.55 -1.05
CA CYS A 144 2.90 -17.07 -0.76
C CYS A 144 1.86 -18.08 -1.27
N ARG A 145 1.50 -19.05 -0.40
CA ARG A 145 0.68 -20.21 -0.78
C ARG A 145 -0.70 -19.87 -1.32
N LEU A 146 -1.34 -18.83 -0.77
CA LEU A 146 -2.65 -18.39 -1.25
C LEU A 146 -2.56 -17.97 -2.71
N MET A 147 -1.61 -17.08 -3.04
CA MET A 147 -1.43 -16.58 -4.40
C MET A 147 -0.95 -17.66 -5.37
N GLU A 148 -0.02 -18.53 -4.97
CA GLU A 148 0.38 -19.69 -5.78
C GLU A 148 -0.82 -20.60 -6.11
N SER A 149 -1.72 -20.78 -5.15
CA SER A 149 -2.93 -21.59 -5.31
C SER A 149 -3.96 -20.89 -6.22
N LEU A 150 -4.09 -19.57 -6.14
CA LEU A 150 -4.90 -18.78 -7.07
C LEU A 150 -4.35 -18.87 -8.50
N LEU A 151 -3.04 -18.68 -8.69
CA LEU A 151 -2.39 -18.84 -10.00
C LEU A 151 -2.65 -20.22 -10.61
N ALA A 152 -2.68 -21.28 -9.81
CA ALA A 152 -2.96 -22.63 -10.27
C ALA A 152 -4.38 -22.83 -10.84
N HIS A 153 -5.32 -21.90 -10.61
CA HIS A 153 -6.63 -21.90 -11.28
C HIS A 153 -6.56 -21.50 -12.76
N ARG A 154 -5.39 -21.05 -13.23
CA ARG A 154 -5.07 -20.81 -14.62
C ARG A 154 -4.07 -21.88 -15.09
N PRO A 155 -4.49 -22.90 -15.88
CA PRO A 155 -3.62 -24.01 -16.25
C PRO A 155 -2.32 -23.58 -16.94
N HIS A 156 -2.36 -22.52 -17.74
CA HIS A 156 -1.18 -21.98 -18.42
C HIS A 156 -0.15 -21.36 -17.46
N MET A 157 -0.56 -21.01 -16.23
CA MET A 157 0.29 -20.49 -15.15
C MET A 157 0.89 -21.58 -14.25
N ALA A 158 0.73 -22.87 -14.62
CA ALA A 158 1.38 -23.96 -13.89
C ALA A 158 2.89 -23.73 -13.75
N GLY A 159 3.38 -23.85 -12.51
CA GLY A 159 4.80 -23.63 -12.17
C GLY A 159 5.19 -22.18 -11.90
N ALA A 160 4.27 -21.22 -12.03
CA ALA A 160 4.49 -19.86 -11.53
C ALA A 160 4.66 -19.87 -10.00
N THR A 161 5.49 -18.95 -9.48
CA THR A 161 5.80 -18.86 -8.05
C THR A 161 5.58 -17.44 -7.57
N VAL A 162 5.12 -17.31 -6.33
CA VAL A 162 5.00 -16.02 -5.66
C VAL A 162 5.79 -16.09 -4.37
N ARG A 163 6.82 -15.25 -4.24
CA ARG A 163 7.67 -15.20 -3.04
C ARG A 163 7.37 -13.94 -2.25
N ILE A 164 7.19 -14.08 -0.95
CA ILE A 164 6.86 -12.98 -0.06
C ILE A 164 8.08 -12.52 0.75
N ALA A 165 8.24 -11.20 0.86
CA ALA A 165 9.17 -10.51 1.74
C ALA A 165 8.40 -9.49 2.59
N TYR A 166 8.86 -9.19 3.79
CA TYR A 166 8.19 -8.26 4.69
C TYR A 166 9.12 -7.72 5.80
N PRO A 167 8.98 -6.45 6.24
CA PRO A 167 8.20 -5.39 5.59
C PRO A 167 8.97 -4.75 4.42
N ASN A 168 10.26 -5.02 4.31
CA ASN A 168 11.13 -4.49 3.28
C ASN A 168 11.64 -5.61 2.37
N TRP A 169 11.91 -5.22 1.13
CA TRP A 169 12.69 -6.01 0.20
C TRP A 169 13.56 -5.11 -0.66
N GLY A 170 14.73 -5.60 -1.05
CA GLY A 170 15.69 -4.80 -1.78
C GLY A 170 16.71 -5.61 -2.57
N LEU A 171 17.37 -4.87 -3.43
CA LEU A 171 18.44 -5.33 -4.29
C LEU A 171 19.64 -4.41 -4.06
N ALA A 172 20.83 -5.00 -4.00
CA ALA A 172 22.07 -4.25 -3.89
C ALA A 172 23.11 -4.81 -4.86
N ASP A 173 23.90 -3.91 -5.43
CA ASP A 173 25.07 -4.24 -6.23
C ASP A 173 26.32 -3.71 -5.52
N ALA A 174 27.10 -4.63 -4.97
CA ALA A 174 28.34 -4.32 -4.27
C ALA A 174 29.42 -3.71 -5.19
N ALA A 175 29.37 -3.97 -6.51
CA ALA A 175 30.37 -3.43 -7.44
C ALA A 175 30.15 -1.95 -7.72
N THR A 176 28.90 -1.51 -7.82
CA THR A 176 28.54 -0.10 -8.04
C THR A 176 28.25 0.66 -6.75
N GLY A 177 27.96 -0.05 -5.65
CA GLY A 177 27.54 0.53 -4.37
C GLY A 177 26.10 1.06 -4.40
N ARG A 178 25.29 0.61 -5.36
CA ARG A 178 23.89 1.00 -5.53
C ARG A 178 22.95 0.02 -4.83
N ALA A 179 21.86 0.52 -4.30
CA ALA A 179 20.77 -0.30 -3.78
C ALA A 179 19.40 0.30 -4.09
N VAL A 180 18.39 -0.56 -4.22
CA VAL A 180 16.97 -0.20 -4.22
C VAL A 180 16.31 -0.92 -3.06
N ILE A 181 15.63 -0.17 -2.20
CA ILE A 181 14.80 -0.69 -1.11
C ILE A 181 13.35 -0.38 -1.40
N MET A 182 12.49 -1.37 -1.18
CA MET A 182 11.07 -1.33 -1.45
C MET A 182 10.33 -1.64 -0.15
N HIS A 183 9.43 -0.75 0.23
CA HIS A 183 8.52 -0.93 1.35
C HIS A 183 7.12 -0.47 0.93
N HIS A 184 6.04 -1.04 1.46
CA HIS A 184 4.71 -0.51 1.15
C HIS A 184 4.54 0.94 1.65
N GLY A 185 5.09 1.27 2.82
CA GLY A 185 5.07 2.64 3.36
C GLY A 185 4.12 2.85 4.53
N HIS A 186 3.34 1.83 4.92
CA HIS A 186 2.40 1.93 6.04
C HIS A 186 3.07 2.36 7.36
N TYR A 187 4.32 1.95 7.62
CA TYR A 187 5.02 2.39 8.83
C TYR A 187 5.52 3.84 8.82
N LEU A 188 5.49 4.51 7.67
CA LEU A 188 5.74 5.95 7.60
C LEU A 188 4.59 6.71 8.26
N ASP A 189 3.38 6.13 8.25
CA ASP A 189 2.23 6.70 8.91
C ASP A 189 2.18 6.31 10.41
N GLY A 190 2.08 7.35 11.27
CA GLY A 190 1.91 7.21 12.72
C GLY A 190 0.72 6.33 13.18
N MET A 191 -0.35 6.20 12.40
CA MET A 191 -1.50 5.34 12.72
C MET A 191 -1.09 3.86 12.78
N TYR A 192 -0.18 3.42 11.92
CA TYR A 192 0.34 2.05 11.92
C TYR A 192 1.50 1.87 12.91
N ARG A 193 1.87 2.92 13.63
CA ARG A 193 2.83 2.92 14.76
C ARG A 193 2.16 3.19 16.11
N ALA A 194 0.84 3.01 16.19
CA ALA A 194 0.06 3.37 17.36
C ALA A 194 0.52 2.62 18.63
N LEU A 195 0.85 1.33 18.51
CA LEU A 195 1.29 0.53 19.67
C LEU A 195 2.71 0.89 20.12
N SER A 196 3.62 1.19 19.20
CA SER A 196 4.93 1.75 19.58
C SER A 196 4.82 3.10 20.27
N THR A 197 3.89 3.95 19.81
CA THR A 197 3.61 5.24 20.46
C THR A 197 3.05 5.05 21.86
N LEU A 198 2.11 4.10 22.03
CA LEU A 198 1.57 3.75 23.33
C LEU A 198 2.65 3.19 24.26
N ARG A 199 3.55 2.31 23.78
CA ARG A 199 4.69 1.81 24.55
C ARG A 199 5.58 2.94 25.03
N GLY A 200 5.99 3.84 24.13
CA GLY A 200 6.82 5.00 24.47
C GLY A 200 6.19 5.86 25.57
N PHE A 201 4.88 6.09 25.49
CA PHE A 201 4.13 6.81 26.52
C PHE A 201 4.06 6.04 27.86
N LEU A 202 3.79 4.74 27.84
CA LEU A 202 3.65 3.92 29.05
C LEU A 202 4.97 3.72 29.81
N GLU A 203 6.08 3.67 29.08
CA GLU A 203 7.41 3.35 29.60
C GLU A 203 8.32 4.57 29.78
N ASP A 204 7.84 5.77 29.41
CA ASP A 204 8.66 6.99 29.35
C ASP A 204 9.92 6.76 28.49
N SER A 205 9.72 6.07 27.35
CA SER A 205 10.76 5.68 26.41
C SER A 205 10.51 6.28 25.02
N GLU A 206 11.50 6.19 24.14
CA GLU A 206 11.35 6.69 22.77
C GLU A 206 10.20 5.98 22.07
N ALA A 207 9.29 6.71 21.43
CA ALA A 207 8.09 6.15 20.80
C ALA A 207 8.40 5.43 19.48
N ARG A 208 9.45 5.85 18.77
CA ARG A 208 9.83 5.34 17.47
C ARG A 208 10.76 4.11 17.62
N PRO A 209 10.40 2.92 17.12
CA PRO A 209 11.26 1.74 17.21
C PRO A 209 12.60 1.90 16.49
N ALA A 210 13.64 1.25 17.02
CA ALA A 210 14.99 1.34 16.44
C ALA A 210 15.23 0.29 15.34
N THR A 211 14.50 -0.83 15.35
CA THR A 211 14.69 -1.94 14.42
C THR A 211 13.38 -2.33 13.75
N MET A 212 13.46 -2.93 12.56
CA MET A 212 12.29 -3.46 11.85
C MET A 212 11.60 -4.58 12.63
N GLU A 213 12.37 -5.43 13.30
CA GLU A 213 11.83 -6.53 14.12
C GLU A 213 10.96 -5.98 15.26
N GLN A 214 11.43 -4.92 15.94
CA GLN A 214 10.65 -4.27 16.98
C GLN A 214 9.39 -3.59 16.42
N LEU A 215 9.52 -2.91 15.28
CA LEU A 215 8.42 -2.20 14.63
C LEU A 215 7.27 -3.14 14.27
N GLU A 216 7.57 -4.30 13.66
CA GLU A 216 6.58 -5.33 13.33
C GLU A 216 6.07 -6.07 14.58
N ALA A 217 6.94 -6.47 15.50
CA ALA A 217 6.52 -7.18 16.72
C ALA A 217 5.50 -6.38 17.54
N GLU A 218 5.63 -5.04 17.54
CA GLU A 218 4.75 -4.16 18.28
C GLU A 218 3.48 -3.81 17.53
N ASN A 219 3.56 -3.56 16.21
CA ASN A 219 2.43 -3.01 15.47
C ASN A 219 1.75 -3.99 14.51
N GLY A 220 2.40 -5.07 14.08
CA GLY A 220 1.80 -6.10 13.22
C GLY A 220 0.44 -6.59 13.73
N PRO A 221 0.29 -6.95 15.03
CA PRO A 221 -1.02 -7.34 15.59
C PRO A 221 -2.08 -6.24 15.56
N TRP A 222 -1.66 -4.97 15.64
CA TRP A 222 -2.57 -3.83 15.51
C TRP A 222 -3.05 -3.64 14.07
N ILE A 223 -2.14 -3.82 13.12
CA ILE A 223 -2.44 -3.80 11.69
C ILE A 223 -3.44 -4.92 11.36
N ASP A 224 -3.18 -6.14 11.80
CA ASP A 224 -4.10 -7.26 11.58
C ASP A 224 -5.47 -7.02 12.20
N PHE A 225 -5.53 -6.54 13.44
CA PHE A 225 -6.81 -6.33 14.11
C PHE A 225 -7.68 -5.32 13.37
N LEU A 226 -7.14 -4.16 13.03
CA LEU A 226 -7.92 -3.09 12.42
C LEU A 226 -8.18 -3.32 10.93
N TRP A 227 -7.18 -3.79 10.20
CA TRP A 227 -7.27 -3.89 8.75
C TRP A 227 -7.62 -5.28 8.28
N SER A 228 -7.22 -6.38 8.94
CA SER A 228 -7.58 -7.75 8.50
C SER A 228 -8.86 -8.29 9.15
N ASP A 229 -9.06 -8.06 10.45
CA ASP A 229 -10.13 -8.71 11.22
C ASP A 229 -11.39 -7.85 11.37
N LEU A 230 -11.25 -6.54 11.55
CA LEU A 230 -12.40 -5.64 11.75
C LEU A 230 -13.14 -5.38 10.43
N GLY A 231 -12.43 -5.17 9.33
CA GLY A 231 -13.05 -4.96 8.02
C GLY A 231 -13.68 -6.22 7.42
N SER A 232 -13.18 -7.42 7.77
CA SER A 232 -13.74 -8.69 7.32
C SER A 232 -14.92 -9.22 8.18
N ALA A 233 -15.36 -8.47 9.19
CA ALA A 233 -16.38 -8.89 10.18
C ALA A 233 -17.85 -8.87 9.67
N GLY A 234 -18.10 -9.14 8.39
CA GLY A 234 -19.45 -9.19 7.81
C GLY A 234 -20.20 -7.86 7.93
N ASP A 235 -21.46 -7.87 8.37
CA ASP A 235 -22.29 -6.65 8.51
C ASP A 235 -21.64 -5.55 9.40
N MET A 236 -20.80 -5.95 10.36
CA MET A 236 -20.02 -5.00 11.18
C MET A 236 -18.85 -4.37 10.41
N GLY A 237 -18.33 -5.07 9.40
CA GLY A 237 -17.31 -4.58 8.47
C GLY A 237 -17.83 -3.45 7.59
N ASP A 238 -19.09 -3.51 7.14
CA ASP A 238 -19.74 -2.42 6.40
C ASP A 238 -19.90 -1.15 7.27
N GLU A 239 -20.25 -1.32 8.55
CA GLU A 239 -20.28 -0.23 9.53
C GLU A 239 -18.85 0.28 9.85
N ALA A 240 -17.84 -0.59 9.90
CA ALA A 240 -16.43 -0.22 10.07
C ALA A 240 -15.85 0.51 8.84
N GLY A 241 -16.26 0.17 7.62
CA GLY A 241 -15.95 0.94 6.41
C GLY A 241 -16.55 2.35 6.46
N SER A 242 -17.75 2.48 7.05
CA SER A 242 -18.34 3.80 7.32
C SER A 242 -17.62 4.57 8.44
N LEU A 243 -17.10 3.86 9.45
CA LEU A 243 -16.25 4.41 10.51
C LEU A 243 -14.93 4.94 9.93
N TYR A 244 -14.30 4.17 9.04
CA TYR A 244 -13.10 4.53 8.29
C TYR A 244 -13.32 5.76 7.40
N ALA A 245 -14.38 5.77 6.59
CA ALA A 245 -14.75 6.94 5.78
C ALA A 245 -15.05 8.19 6.65
N THR A 246 -15.56 7.99 7.87
CA THR A 246 -15.80 9.08 8.83
C THR A 246 -14.48 9.58 9.44
N MET A 247 -13.55 8.69 9.78
CA MET A 247 -12.20 9.04 10.28
C MET A 247 -11.36 9.76 9.22
N LEU A 248 -11.53 9.40 7.95
CA LEU A 248 -10.90 10.08 6.80
C LEU A 248 -11.51 11.45 6.48
N SER A 249 -12.74 11.76 6.91
CA SER A 249 -13.35 13.06 6.59
C SER A 249 -12.86 14.17 7.56
N ALA A 250 -12.06 15.12 7.05
CA ALA A 250 -11.41 16.22 7.80
C ALA A 250 -12.30 17.08 8.73
N GLY A 251 -13.63 17.02 8.59
CA GLY A 251 -14.58 17.79 9.41
C GLY A 251 -15.17 17.04 10.60
N ALA A 252 -15.14 15.70 10.61
CA ALA A 252 -15.84 14.89 11.60
C ALA A 252 -14.91 14.31 12.68
N SER A 253 -13.62 14.12 12.40
CA SER A 253 -12.75 13.23 13.18
C SER A 253 -12.53 13.66 14.64
N HIS A 254 -12.47 14.95 14.98
CA HIS A 254 -12.24 15.36 16.38
C HIS A 254 -13.50 15.19 17.27
N ASP A 255 -14.64 15.72 16.83
CA ASP A 255 -15.91 15.59 17.58
C ASP A 255 -16.38 14.12 17.62
N PHE A 256 -16.08 13.36 16.56
CA PHE A 256 -16.38 11.94 16.47
C PHE A 256 -15.46 11.08 17.35
N ALA A 257 -14.15 11.34 17.35
CA ALA A 257 -13.18 10.72 18.25
C ALA A 257 -13.58 10.95 19.72
N GLU A 258 -13.89 12.19 20.09
CA GLU A 258 -14.32 12.48 21.45
C GLU A 258 -15.65 11.78 21.80
N SER A 259 -16.58 11.70 20.85
CA SER A 259 -17.84 10.95 20.99
C SER A 259 -17.61 9.45 21.16
N ILE A 260 -16.70 8.84 20.39
CA ILE A 260 -16.33 7.41 20.52
C ILE A 260 -15.66 7.15 21.86
N ALA A 261 -14.68 7.96 22.25
CA ALA A 261 -14.01 7.81 23.54
C ALA A 261 -15.00 7.90 24.70
N ARG A 262 -15.95 8.86 24.65
CA ARG A 262 -17.04 9.01 25.63
C ARG A 262 -18.03 7.84 25.60
N ARG A 263 -18.37 7.31 24.42
CA ARG A 263 -19.28 6.16 24.27
C ARG A 263 -18.64 4.85 24.72
N ALA A 264 -17.36 4.62 24.41
CA ALA A 264 -16.61 3.44 24.84
C ALA A 264 -16.47 3.41 26.36
N THR A 265 -16.04 4.53 26.96
CA THR A 265 -15.90 4.67 28.42
C THR A 265 -17.26 4.61 29.14
N GLY A 266 -18.31 5.20 28.56
CA GLY A 266 -19.68 5.09 29.05
C GLY A 266 -20.26 3.68 28.94
N GLY A 267 -19.97 2.97 27.84
CA GLY A 267 -20.40 1.59 27.58
C GLY A 267 -19.71 0.57 28.50
N LEU A 268 -18.40 0.71 28.71
CA LEU A 268 -17.62 -0.10 29.66
C LEU A 268 -18.18 -0.01 31.08
N ASN A 269 -18.53 1.20 31.52
CA ASN A 269 -19.07 1.42 32.85
C ASN A 269 -20.51 0.90 32.99
N SER A 270 -21.37 1.19 32.01
CA SER A 270 -22.82 0.89 32.10
C SER A 270 -23.20 -0.54 31.74
N LYS A 271 -22.47 -1.20 30.84
CA LYS A 271 -22.79 -2.55 30.36
C LYS A 271 -21.91 -3.64 30.97
N LEU A 272 -20.63 -3.33 31.23
CA LEU A 272 -19.65 -4.32 31.70
C LEU A 272 -19.22 -4.09 33.16
N GLY A 273 -19.68 -3.00 33.80
CA GLY A 273 -19.32 -2.67 35.19
C GLY A 273 -17.83 -2.33 35.38
N ILE A 274 -17.11 -2.06 34.29
CA ILE A 274 -15.69 -1.72 34.31
C ILE A 274 -15.56 -0.22 34.55
N ASN A 275 -14.95 0.17 35.67
CA ASN A 275 -14.72 1.57 35.98
C ASN A 275 -13.62 2.14 35.05
N PRO A 276 -13.93 3.13 34.18
CA PRO A 276 -12.94 3.72 33.28
C PRO A 276 -11.82 4.45 34.02
N LYS A 277 -12.05 4.84 35.28
CA LYS A 277 -11.04 5.45 36.16
C LYS A 277 -10.17 4.42 36.88
N MET A 278 -10.35 3.12 36.61
CA MET A 278 -9.49 2.08 37.15
C MET A 278 -8.06 2.34 36.67
N GLN A 279 -7.12 2.35 37.62
CA GLN A 279 -5.70 2.43 37.33
C GLN A 279 -5.23 1.08 36.80
N LEU A 280 -4.55 1.08 35.66
CA LEU A 280 -3.97 -0.10 35.05
C LEU A 280 -2.53 -0.29 35.55
N LYS A 281 -1.64 0.65 35.21
CA LYS A 281 -0.23 0.68 35.61
C LYS A 281 0.30 2.12 35.61
N TYR A 282 1.26 2.43 36.48
CA TYR A 282 1.94 3.75 36.55
C TYR A 282 1.01 4.98 36.67
N GLY A 283 -0.17 4.84 37.29
CA GLY A 283 -1.12 5.94 37.45
C GLY A 283 -1.98 6.24 36.22
N ILE A 284 -1.82 5.48 35.13
CA ILE A 284 -2.60 5.60 33.91
C ILE A 284 -3.93 4.86 34.09
N THR A 285 -5.03 5.55 33.81
CA THR A 285 -6.38 5.00 33.87
C THR A 285 -6.78 4.39 32.54
N LEU A 286 -7.77 3.49 32.56
CA LEU A 286 -8.38 2.94 31.34
C LEU A 286 -8.94 4.05 30.43
N ASP A 287 -9.50 5.11 31.01
CA ASP A 287 -9.98 6.31 30.29
C ASP A 287 -8.85 7.03 29.55
N ASN A 288 -7.68 7.20 30.19
CA ASN A 288 -6.52 7.82 29.55
C ASN A 288 -6.03 6.99 28.36
N LEU A 289 -6.07 5.65 28.47
CA LEU A 289 -5.62 4.75 27.41
C LEU A 289 -6.59 4.74 26.22
N ILE A 290 -7.89 4.77 26.48
CA ILE A 290 -8.92 4.86 25.42
C ILE A 290 -8.84 6.21 24.71
N ARG A 291 -8.71 7.31 25.45
CA ARG A 291 -8.55 8.65 24.87
C ARG A 291 -7.27 8.76 24.07
N ALA A 292 -6.15 8.29 24.60
CA ALA A 292 -4.89 8.28 23.87
C ALA A 292 -5.00 7.46 22.58
N GLY A 293 -5.57 6.25 22.62
CA GLY A 293 -5.75 5.42 21.42
C GLY A 293 -6.64 6.08 20.35
N VAL A 294 -7.66 6.83 20.77
CA VAL A 294 -8.59 7.53 19.88
C VAL A 294 -8.00 8.84 19.34
N ASP A 295 -7.32 9.63 20.18
CA ASP A 295 -6.63 10.87 19.76
C ASP A 295 -5.45 10.56 18.82
N LEU A 296 -4.72 9.47 19.06
CA LEU A 296 -3.58 9.02 18.23
C LEU A 296 -4.00 8.52 16.84
N SER A 297 -5.21 7.97 16.71
CA SER A 297 -5.74 7.44 15.44
C SER A 297 -6.54 8.48 14.65
N ALA A 298 -7.34 9.31 15.31
CA ALA A 298 -8.22 10.26 14.63
C ALA A 298 -7.65 11.68 14.49
N GLY A 299 -6.76 12.12 15.40
CA GLY A 299 -6.18 13.47 15.38
C GLY A 299 -5.22 13.69 14.20
N ARG A 300 -4.37 12.69 13.92
CA ARG A 300 -3.36 12.75 12.85
C ARG A 300 -3.95 12.60 11.45
N ALA A 301 -4.99 11.78 11.28
CA ALA A 301 -5.70 11.66 10.01
C ALA A 301 -6.29 13.01 9.54
N ALA A 302 -6.78 13.83 10.48
CA ALA A 302 -7.37 15.13 10.19
C ALA A 302 -6.35 16.24 9.87
N GLU A 303 -5.12 16.15 10.38
CA GLU A 303 -4.05 17.14 10.10
C GLU A 303 -3.44 16.93 8.71
N ARG A 304 -3.24 15.68 8.27
CA ARG A 304 -2.66 15.37 6.94
C ARG A 304 -3.50 15.83 5.74
N GLN A 305 -4.82 15.91 5.89
CA GLN A 305 -5.69 16.44 4.82
C GLN A 305 -5.67 17.98 4.73
N ARG A 306 -5.32 18.70 5.81
CA ARG A 306 -5.30 20.18 5.79
C ARG A 306 -4.14 20.75 4.97
N ASP A 307 -3.00 20.06 4.96
CA ASP A 307 -1.81 20.46 4.18
C ASP A 307 -1.81 19.86 2.75
N GLY A 308 -2.67 18.88 2.49
CA GLY A 308 -2.71 18.08 1.25
C GLY A 308 -3.29 18.76 0.00
N TYR A 309 -3.82 19.99 0.10
CA TYR A 309 -4.42 20.68 -1.05
C TYR A 309 -3.40 21.25 -2.05
N GLY A 310 -2.10 21.33 -1.69
CA GLY A 310 -1.07 21.93 -2.55
C GLY A 310 0.32 21.29 -2.53
N HIS A 311 0.61 20.41 -1.55
CA HIS A 311 1.91 19.77 -1.41
C HIS A 311 1.78 18.25 -1.45
N VAL A 312 2.71 17.59 -2.16
CA VAL A 312 2.72 16.14 -2.36
C VAL A 312 3.27 15.41 -1.13
N LEU A 313 4.22 16.04 -0.43
CA LEU A 313 4.70 15.65 0.89
C LEU A 313 4.63 16.81 1.87
N GLY A 314 4.14 16.57 3.09
CA GLY A 314 4.21 17.49 4.23
C GLY A 314 5.53 17.39 5.01
N GLU A 315 5.84 18.36 5.88
CA GLU A 315 7.06 18.33 6.72
C GLU A 315 7.12 17.09 7.63
N GLU A 316 6.00 16.68 8.23
CA GLU A 316 5.93 15.48 9.09
C GLU A 316 6.21 14.19 8.29
N GLU A 317 5.75 14.11 7.04
CA GLU A 317 5.98 12.94 6.17
C GLU A 317 7.46 12.83 5.77
N VAL A 318 8.11 13.96 5.48
CA VAL A 318 9.55 14.00 5.22
C VAL A 318 10.34 13.56 6.46
N GLU A 319 9.92 14.00 7.66
CA GLU A 319 10.55 13.59 8.92
C GLU A 319 10.38 12.08 9.17
N ASP A 320 9.18 11.53 8.93
CA ASP A 320 8.92 10.10 9.11
C ASP A 320 9.67 9.23 8.09
N ILE A 321 9.78 9.66 6.83
CA ILE A 321 10.64 9.00 5.83
C ILE A 321 12.10 9.05 6.27
N GLY A 322 12.58 10.23 6.70
CA GLY A 322 13.93 10.44 7.19
C GLY A 322 14.26 9.49 8.34
N TRP A 323 13.41 9.44 9.37
CA TRP A 323 13.55 8.53 10.50
C TRP A 323 13.57 7.06 10.06
N TYR A 324 12.60 6.64 9.23
CA TYR A 324 12.47 5.25 8.81
C TYR A 324 13.72 4.78 8.07
N LEU A 325 14.25 5.62 7.18
CA LEU A 325 15.46 5.33 6.41
C LEU A 325 16.73 5.38 7.27
N SER A 326 16.90 6.41 8.11
CA SER A 326 18.11 6.62 8.91
C SER A 326 18.25 5.66 10.09
N THR A 327 17.15 5.03 10.51
CA THR A 327 17.11 4.23 11.74
C THR A 327 16.80 2.76 11.43
N PRO A 328 15.54 2.29 11.33
CA PRO A 328 15.29 0.86 11.21
C PRO A 328 15.79 0.28 9.86
N VAL A 329 15.71 1.02 8.75
CA VAL A 329 16.26 0.55 7.45
C VAL A 329 17.78 0.53 7.49
N ALA A 330 18.41 1.61 7.95
CA ALA A 330 19.86 1.68 8.07
C ALA A 330 20.43 0.58 8.97
N SER A 331 19.77 0.27 10.09
CA SER A 331 20.14 -0.86 10.96
C SER A 331 20.09 -2.18 10.21
N GLN A 332 18.99 -2.45 9.50
CA GLN A 332 18.84 -3.71 8.76
C GLN A 332 19.86 -3.82 7.61
N LEU A 333 20.11 -2.73 6.89
CA LEU A 333 21.14 -2.68 5.85
C LEU A 333 22.54 -2.91 6.42
N HIS A 334 22.86 -2.31 7.56
CA HIS A 334 24.16 -2.50 8.21
C HIS A 334 24.35 -3.95 8.67
N ASP A 335 23.31 -4.57 9.22
CA ASP A 335 23.36 -5.97 9.66
C ASP A 335 23.55 -6.95 8.49
N GLU A 336 22.95 -6.68 7.34
CA GLU A 336 22.98 -7.58 6.18
C GLU A 336 24.11 -7.30 5.18
N LEU A 337 24.51 -6.03 4.98
CA LEU A 337 25.56 -5.63 4.04
C LEU A 337 26.89 -5.25 4.72
N GLY A 338 26.89 -4.98 6.02
CA GLY A 338 28.05 -4.49 6.77
C GLY A 338 28.31 -2.98 6.63
N GLU A 339 27.88 -2.36 5.53
CA GLU A 339 27.94 -0.92 5.31
C GLU A 339 26.71 -0.43 4.54
N LEU A 340 26.40 0.87 4.67
CA LEU A 340 25.32 1.47 3.91
C LEU A 340 25.73 1.62 2.43
N PRO A 341 24.81 1.40 1.49
CA PRO A 341 25.08 1.63 0.08
C PRO A 341 25.41 3.10 -0.16
N ARG A 342 26.34 3.35 -1.08
CA ARG A 342 26.73 4.71 -1.47
C ARG A 342 25.56 5.48 -2.10
N GLU A 343 24.76 4.78 -2.90
CA GLU A 343 23.59 5.32 -3.56
C GLU A 343 22.37 4.44 -3.25
N LEU A 344 21.34 5.02 -2.66
CA LEU A 344 20.10 4.35 -2.30
C LEU A 344 18.92 4.98 -3.06
N ASN A 345 18.08 4.14 -3.65
CA ASN A 345 16.72 4.49 -4.04
C ASN A 345 15.72 3.79 -3.10
N PHE A 346 14.73 4.52 -2.61
CA PHE A 346 13.65 4.02 -1.79
C PHE A 346 12.32 4.14 -2.55
N VAL A 347 11.65 3.01 -2.74
CA VAL A 347 10.36 2.92 -3.43
C VAL A 347 9.29 2.56 -2.41
N PHE A 348 8.18 3.31 -2.40
CA PHE A 348 7.03 3.03 -1.54
C PHE A 348 5.68 3.38 -2.17
N GLY A 349 4.58 3.04 -1.48
CA GLY A 349 3.19 3.31 -1.86
C GLY A 349 2.44 4.04 -0.74
N HIS A 350 1.22 3.59 -0.43
CA HIS A 350 0.37 3.95 0.71
C HIS A 350 -0.35 5.31 0.67
N THR A 351 0.26 6.36 0.08
CA THR A 351 -0.31 7.72 0.18
C THR A 351 -1.26 8.10 -0.95
N HIS A 352 -1.39 7.24 -1.97
CA HIS A 352 -2.16 7.49 -3.20
C HIS A 352 -1.72 8.74 -3.99
N LYS A 353 -0.56 9.32 -3.66
CA LYS A 353 0.00 10.53 -4.28
C LYS A 353 1.35 10.20 -4.89
N PRO A 354 1.40 9.88 -6.19
CA PRO A 354 2.64 9.41 -6.77
C PRO A 354 3.62 10.59 -6.77
N PHE A 355 4.88 10.37 -6.43
CA PHE A 355 5.92 11.40 -6.53
C PHE A 355 7.31 10.80 -6.66
N GLN A 356 8.28 11.66 -6.96
CA GLN A 356 9.69 11.31 -6.91
C GLN A 356 10.51 12.54 -6.57
N ASP A 357 11.52 12.38 -5.72
CA ASP A 357 12.42 13.45 -5.28
C ASP A 357 13.74 12.87 -4.72
N GLU A 358 14.64 13.75 -4.29
CA GLU A 358 15.83 13.41 -3.52
C GLU A 358 15.74 13.96 -2.10
N LEU A 359 15.85 13.09 -1.10
CA LEU A 359 15.84 13.49 0.31
C LEU A 359 17.22 13.34 0.93
N THR A 360 17.67 14.35 1.67
CA THR A 360 18.86 14.20 2.52
C THR A 360 18.46 13.42 3.77
N VAL A 361 19.09 12.27 3.99
CA VAL A 361 18.80 11.37 5.10
C VAL A 361 20.06 11.12 5.89
N ASP A 362 19.97 11.24 7.21
CA ASP A 362 21.09 11.00 8.11
C ASP A 362 21.66 9.58 7.93
N GLY A 363 22.99 9.47 7.90
CA GLY A 363 23.72 8.22 7.70
C GLY A 363 24.07 7.89 6.26
N PHE A 364 23.37 8.46 5.26
CA PHE A 364 23.68 8.25 3.85
C PHE A 364 24.62 9.32 3.28
N GLU A 365 25.58 8.92 2.44
CA GLU A 365 26.58 9.84 1.85
C GLU A 365 25.95 10.77 0.80
N LEU A 366 25.04 10.24 0.00
CA LEU A 366 24.30 10.95 -1.03
C LEU A 366 22.83 11.06 -0.63
N PRO A 367 22.08 12.04 -1.17
CA PRO A 367 20.64 12.05 -1.02
C PRO A 367 20.02 10.70 -1.41
N VAL A 368 18.94 10.28 -0.77
CA VAL A 368 18.22 9.08 -1.14
C VAL A 368 17.23 9.46 -2.24
N GLY A 369 17.24 8.73 -3.36
CA GLY A 369 16.19 8.87 -4.38
C GLY A 369 14.91 8.26 -3.84
N VAL A 370 13.86 9.05 -3.66
CA VAL A 370 12.60 8.59 -3.06
C VAL A 370 11.51 8.59 -4.11
N PHE A 371 10.74 7.50 -4.19
CA PHE A 371 9.71 7.30 -5.19
C PHE A 371 8.45 6.74 -4.55
N ASN A 372 7.31 7.39 -4.79
CA ASN A 372 6.00 6.91 -4.39
C ASN A 372 5.18 6.51 -5.62
N THR A 373 4.60 5.31 -5.55
CA THR A 373 3.77 4.69 -6.60
C THR A 373 2.34 5.27 -6.68
N GLY A 374 1.87 6.02 -5.70
CA GLY A 374 0.50 6.51 -5.65
C GLY A 374 -0.49 5.37 -5.42
N GLY A 375 -1.67 5.43 -6.02
CA GLY A 375 -2.72 4.44 -5.82
C GLY A 375 -3.75 4.41 -6.94
N TRP A 376 -4.42 3.27 -7.06
CA TRP A 376 -5.44 3.03 -8.09
C TRP A 376 -6.87 3.22 -7.58
N VAL A 377 -7.02 3.57 -6.31
CA VAL A 377 -8.31 3.73 -5.65
C VAL A 377 -8.75 5.18 -5.72
N LEU A 378 -10.02 5.37 -6.07
CA LEU A 378 -10.69 6.66 -5.95
C LEU A 378 -11.40 6.70 -4.61
N ASP A 379 -10.72 6.85 -3.49
CA ASP A 379 -11.31 6.79 -2.14
C ASP A 379 -11.80 8.15 -1.65
N GLU A 380 -11.18 9.25 -2.07
CA GLU A 380 -11.52 10.60 -1.60
C GLU A 380 -12.85 11.15 -2.18
N PRO A 381 -13.60 11.97 -1.42
CA PRO A 381 -14.83 12.61 -1.88
C PRO A 381 -14.63 13.58 -3.05
N THR A 382 -13.43 14.17 -3.15
CA THR A 382 -13.07 15.20 -4.10
C THR A 382 -11.81 14.82 -4.84
N LEU A 383 -11.82 14.98 -6.17
CA LEU A 383 -10.64 14.78 -6.99
C LEU A 383 -9.53 15.76 -6.60
N MET A 384 -8.31 15.25 -6.46
CA MET A 384 -7.15 16.06 -6.08
C MET A 384 -6.02 15.92 -7.10
N PRO A 385 -5.49 17.01 -7.70
CA PRO A 385 -4.44 16.95 -8.72
C PRO A 385 -3.19 16.14 -8.34
N VAL A 386 -2.93 16.00 -7.04
CA VAL A 386 -1.78 15.28 -6.51
C VAL A 386 -2.03 13.77 -6.37
N GLN A 387 -3.29 13.34 -6.35
CA GLN A 387 -3.66 11.92 -6.35
C GLN A 387 -3.49 11.30 -7.73
N GLY A 388 -3.21 10.01 -7.77
CA GLY A 388 -3.05 9.26 -8.99
C GLY A 388 -2.14 8.05 -8.80
N CYS A 389 -1.59 7.54 -9.90
CA CYS A 389 -0.72 6.38 -9.85
C CYS A 389 0.52 6.52 -10.75
N ALA A 390 1.59 5.86 -10.32
CA ALA A 390 2.78 5.56 -11.07
C ALA A 390 3.24 4.11 -10.84
N ALA A 391 3.86 3.51 -11.84
CA ALA A 391 4.62 2.26 -11.70
C ALA A 391 6.11 2.57 -11.61
N MET A 392 6.87 1.89 -10.76
CA MET A 392 8.33 2.07 -10.75
C MET A 392 9.00 1.07 -11.67
N LEU A 393 9.90 1.57 -12.51
CA LEU A 393 10.77 0.79 -13.37
C LEU A 393 12.13 0.70 -12.68
N VAL A 394 12.67 -0.52 -12.56
CA VAL A 394 14.00 -0.75 -12.00
C VAL A 394 14.85 -1.49 -13.04
N SER A 395 16.04 -0.98 -13.28
CA SER A 395 17.01 -1.57 -14.23
C SER A 395 17.95 -2.56 -13.56
N ASP A 396 18.70 -3.32 -14.38
CA ASP A 396 19.76 -4.20 -13.88
C ASP A 396 20.87 -3.45 -13.13
N ASP A 397 21.10 -2.18 -13.48
CA ASP A 397 22.08 -1.29 -12.83
C ASP A 397 21.51 -0.55 -11.60
N LEU A 398 20.34 -0.99 -11.12
CA LEU A 398 19.63 -0.46 -9.95
C LEU A 398 19.27 1.03 -10.05
N GLU A 399 19.19 1.58 -11.26
CA GLU A 399 18.53 2.87 -11.52
C GLU A 399 17.01 2.69 -11.43
N VAL A 400 16.33 3.72 -10.91
CA VAL A 400 14.86 3.75 -10.77
C VAL A 400 14.28 4.91 -11.57
N ALA A 401 13.14 4.66 -12.23
CA ALA A 401 12.36 5.69 -12.90
C ALA A 401 10.87 5.48 -12.61
N SER A 402 10.14 6.59 -12.48
CA SER A 402 8.70 6.63 -12.23
C SER A 402 7.95 6.72 -13.56
N LEU A 403 7.23 5.67 -13.94
CA LEU A 403 6.25 5.71 -15.02
C LEU A 403 4.96 6.33 -14.45
N ARG A 404 4.82 7.64 -14.60
CA ARG A 404 3.64 8.42 -14.18
C ARG A 404 2.48 8.04 -15.09
N LEU A 405 1.46 7.37 -14.55
CA LEU A 405 0.36 6.82 -15.33
C LEU A 405 -0.80 7.82 -15.43
N PHE A 406 -1.24 8.35 -14.29
CA PHE A 406 -2.23 9.40 -14.25
C PHE A 406 -2.15 10.17 -12.94
N ASN A 407 -2.73 11.36 -12.98
CA ASN A 407 -3.19 12.09 -11.80
C ASN A 407 -4.67 12.39 -11.99
N ASP A 408 -5.40 12.65 -10.91
CA ASP A 408 -6.78 13.06 -11.04
C ASP A 408 -6.90 14.29 -11.94
N PRO A 409 -7.92 14.33 -12.82
CA PRO A 409 -8.04 15.40 -13.79
C PRO A 409 -8.36 16.73 -13.11
N THR A 410 -7.53 17.74 -13.38
CA THR A 410 -7.83 19.14 -13.04
C THR A 410 -8.49 19.79 -14.25
N ASP A 411 -9.64 20.45 -14.01
CA ASP A 411 -10.46 21.06 -15.06
C ASP A 411 -10.83 20.10 -16.21
N GLY A 412 -10.95 18.79 -15.91
CA GLY A 412 -11.26 17.76 -16.89
C GLY A 412 -10.10 17.38 -17.81
N THR A 413 -8.88 17.81 -17.51
CA THR A 413 -7.68 17.46 -18.26
C THR A 413 -6.76 16.56 -17.44
N MET A 414 -6.24 15.52 -18.08
CA MET A 414 -5.32 14.56 -17.46
C MET A 414 -3.97 14.64 -18.18
N ALA A 415 -2.88 14.68 -17.40
CA ALA A 415 -1.54 14.64 -17.97
C ALA A 415 -1.31 13.32 -18.72
N PRO A 416 -0.55 13.33 -19.83
CA PRO A 416 -0.18 12.10 -20.51
C PRO A 416 0.74 11.24 -19.64
N VAL A 417 0.72 9.93 -19.92
CA VAL A 417 1.68 8.98 -19.36
C VAL A 417 3.09 9.43 -19.74
N ARG A 418 4.00 9.43 -18.76
CA ARG A 418 5.39 9.90 -18.94
C ARG A 418 6.33 9.23 -17.96
N VAL A 419 7.62 9.33 -18.21
CA VAL A 419 8.67 8.83 -17.31
C VAL A 419 9.37 9.99 -16.63
N GLU A 420 9.53 9.90 -15.31
CA GLU A 420 10.23 10.89 -14.49
C GLU A 420 11.30 10.20 -13.62
N GLY A 421 12.48 10.82 -13.51
CA GLY A 421 13.51 10.42 -12.54
C GLY A 421 13.38 11.22 -11.24
N SER A 422 14.15 10.86 -10.20
CA SER A 422 14.19 11.58 -8.91
C SER A 422 14.79 12.98 -8.97
N GLY A 423 15.36 13.39 -10.11
CA GLY A 423 16.17 14.61 -10.26
C GLY A 423 17.61 14.31 -10.70
N ARG A 424 18.07 13.07 -10.50
CA ARG A 424 19.33 12.56 -11.03
C ARG A 424 19.25 12.23 -12.52
N VAL A 425 20.38 12.39 -13.19
CA VAL A 425 20.56 11.85 -14.55
C VAL A 425 20.45 10.32 -14.47
N SER A 426 19.45 9.77 -15.16
CA SER A 426 19.13 8.34 -15.18
C SER A 426 19.01 7.90 -16.62
N ARG A 427 19.83 6.91 -17.01
CA ARG A 427 19.78 6.34 -18.36
C ARG A 427 18.47 5.58 -18.53
N LEU A 428 18.02 4.91 -17.47
CA LEU A 428 16.72 4.27 -17.45
C LEU A 428 15.59 5.25 -17.76
N ALA A 429 15.57 6.43 -17.12
CA ALA A 429 14.51 7.41 -17.34
C ALA A 429 14.46 7.92 -18.79
N GLU A 430 15.61 8.15 -19.42
CA GLU A 430 15.70 8.57 -20.83
C GLU A 430 15.24 7.44 -21.77
N GLU A 431 15.77 6.23 -21.61
CA GLU A 431 15.43 5.10 -22.48
C GLU A 431 13.96 4.66 -22.34
N ALA A 432 13.44 4.63 -21.11
CA ALA A 432 12.03 4.32 -20.86
C ALA A 432 11.11 5.45 -21.34
N GLY A 433 11.51 6.72 -21.20
CA GLY A 433 10.77 7.85 -21.75
C GLY A 433 10.60 7.73 -23.26
N ALA A 434 11.70 7.45 -23.99
CA ALA A 434 11.65 7.22 -25.43
C ALA A 434 10.78 6.01 -25.81
N ALA A 435 10.78 4.93 -25.02
CA ALA A 435 9.93 3.77 -25.26
C ALA A 435 8.44 4.09 -25.04
N VAL A 436 8.10 4.86 -24.00
CA VAL A 436 6.74 5.34 -23.75
C VAL A 436 6.25 6.26 -24.87
N ASP A 437 7.11 7.16 -25.36
CA ASP A 437 6.79 8.03 -26.50
C ASP A 437 6.51 7.23 -27.78
N ASN A 438 7.26 6.15 -28.02
CA ASN A 438 7.00 5.25 -29.15
C ASN A 438 5.66 4.50 -29.00
N ALA A 439 5.23 4.23 -27.77
CA ALA A 439 3.95 3.61 -27.45
C ALA A 439 2.81 4.63 -27.19
N ALA A 440 3.00 5.91 -27.54
CA ALA A 440 2.11 7.00 -27.14
C ALA A 440 0.63 6.81 -27.57
N SER A 441 0.35 6.12 -28.68
CA SER A 441 -1.05 5.81 -29.05
C SER A 441 -1.73 4.91 -28.03
N HIS A 442 -1.05 3.88 -27.56
CA HIS A 442 -1.58 2.92 -26.58
C HIS A 442 -1.72 3.55 -25.20
N TRP A 443 -0.77 4.39 -24.81
CA TRP A 443 -0.88 5.17 -23.58
C TRP A 443 -1.97 6.25 -23.67
N GLY A 444 -2.18 6.83 -24.85
CA GLY A 444 -3.31 7.73 -25.09
C GLY A 444 -4.66 7.03 -24.96
N ASP A 445 -4.77 5.76 -25.36
CA ASP A 445 -5.97 4.94 -25.15
C ASP A 445 -6.19 4.68 -23.66
N PHE A 446 -5.14 4.24 -22.94
CA PHE A 446 -5.17 4.07 -21.49
C PHE A 446 -5.63 5.35 -20.77
N SER A 447 -5.04 6.50 -21.09
CA SER A 447 -5.43 7.77 -20.47
C SER A 447 -6.90 8.12 -20.70
N ARG A 448 -7.46 7.84 -21.88
CA ARG A 448 -8.89 8.08 -22.14
C ARG A 448 -9.78 7.14 -21.34
N THR A 449 -9.40 5.87 -21.23
CA THR A 449 -10.16 4.87 -20.45
C THR A 449 -10.15 5.19 -18.96
N VAL A 450 -8.98 5.54 -18.40
CA VAL A 450 -8.86 5.96 -16.99
C VAL A 450 -9.70 7.21 -16.74
N HIS A 451 -9.55 8.24 -17.57
CA HIS A 451 -10.31 9.48 -17.41
C HIS A 451 -11.83 9.24 -17.44
N ALA A 452 -12.31 8.42 -18.39
CA ALA A 452 -13.73 8.07 -18.46
C ALA A 452 -14.22 7.36 -17.18
N ARG A 453 -13.40 6.44 -16.64
CA ARG A 453 -13.72 5.73 -15.40
C ARG A 453 -13.75 6.65 -14.18
N ILE A 454 -12.77 7.55 -14.05
CA ILE A 454 -12.73 8.54 -12.95
C ILE A 454 -13.99 9.41 -12.97
N VAL A 455 -14.36 9.94 -14.13
CA VAL A 455 -15.56 10.78 -14.29
C VAL A 455 -16.83 9.99 -13.95
N GLU A 456 -16.93 8.74 -14.41
CA GLU A 456 -18.08 7.87 -14.12
C GLU A 456 -18.25 7.63 -12.60
N GLU A 457 -17.17 7.32 -11.90
CA GLU A 457 -17.21 7.05 -10.46
C GLU A 457 -17.44 8.32 -9.63
N ALA A 458 -16.86 9.46 -10.03
CA ALA A 458 -17.15 10.76 -9.42
C ALA A 458 -18.64 11.10 -9.54
N ASP A 459 -19.25 10.93 -10.71
CA ASP A 459 -20.68 11.14 -10.95
C ASP A 459 -21.56 10.22 -10.08
N LYS A 460 -21.20 8.94 -9.97
CA LYS A 460 -21.91 7.98 -9.10
C LYS A 460 -21.82 8.38 -7.62
N ARG A 461 -20.67 8.87 -7.16
CA ARG A 461 -20.46 9.33 -5.77
C ARG A 461 -21.32 10.54 -5.46
N VAL A 462 -21.31 11.55 -6.33
CA VAL A 462 -22.16 12.75 -6.16
C VAL A 462 -23.64 12.38 -6.06
N ARG A 463 -24.12 11.47 -6.93
CA ARG A 463 -25.52 10.98 -6.85
C ARG A 463 -25.81 10.29 -5.52
N ARG A 464 -24.94 9.37 -5.08
CA ARG A 464 -25.09 8.68 -3.78
C ARG A 464 -25.11 9.65 -2.59
N MET A 465 -24.28 10.69 -2.60
CA MET A 465 -24.26 11.71 -1.55
C MET A 465 -25.57 12.52 -1.52
N LEU A 466 -26.09 12.91 -2.69
CA LEU A 466 -27.36 13.61 -2.81
C LEU A 466 -28.54 12.75 -2.32
N ASP A 467 -28.56 11.46 -2.68
CA ASP A 467 -29.60 10.53 -2.25
C ASP A 467 -29.60 10.33 -0.73
N ARG A 468 -28.42 10.12 -0.11
CA ARG A 468 -28.28 10.03 1.36
C ARG A 468 -28.69 11.31 2.08
N SER A 469 -28.33 12.47 1.52
CA SER A 469 -28.74 13.77 2.09
C SER A 469 -30.25 13.94 2.05
N ASN A 470 -30.91 13.53 0.96
CA ASN A 470 -32.36 13.59 0.82
C ASN A 470 -33.09 12.61 1.77
N GLU A 471 -32.51 11.43 2.03
CA GLU A 471 -33.03 10.46 2.98
C GLU A 471 -32.91 10.96 4.42
N GLY A 472 -31.74 11.49 4.81
CA GLY A 472 -31.56 12.12 6.13
C GLY A 472 -32.47 13.34 6.36
N HIS A 473 -32.78 14.12 5.32
CA HIS A 473 -33.75 15.21 5.41
C HIS A 473 -35.21 14.71 5.56
N ARG A 474 -35.54 13.53 5.02
CA ARG A 474 -36.84 12.90 5.21
C ARG A 474 -37.00 12.32 6.61
N GLU A 475 -36.00 11.61 7.10
CA GLU A 475 -35.99 11.06 8.46
C GLU A 475 -35.99 12.14 9.55
N ALA A 476 -35.36 13.30 9.30
CA ALA A 476 -35.41 14.43 10.21
C ALA A 476 -36.74 15.23 10.16
N ALA A 477 -37.57 14.98 9.15
CA ALA A 477 -38.87 15.63 8.96
C ALA A 477 -40.05 14.77 9.45
N GLU A 478 -39.81 13.50 9.78
CA GLU A 478 -40.73 12.57 10.45
C GLU A 478 -40.47 12.56 11.98
#